data_AF-A0A7C5H1T8-F1
#
_entry.id   AF-A0A7C5H1T8-F1
#
_cell.length_a   1.000
_cell.length_b   1.000
_cell.length_c   1.000
_cell.angle_alpha   90.00
_cell.angle_beta   90.00
_cell.angle_gamma   90.00
#
_symmetry.space_group_name_H-M   'P 1'
#
loop_
_entity.id
_entity.type
_entity.pdbx_description
1 polymer ?
#
loop_
_entity_poly.entity_id
_entity_poly.type
_entity_poly.pdbx_seq_one_letter_code
_entity_poly.pdbx_strand_id
1 'polypeptide(L)' 'MSQAHAFSQARWVLLSGALFALLAVILGAFGAHGLENQLSMQALQRYETGVTYQFYHSLGLLLVG' A
#
# COMPACT_ATOMS: atom_id res chain seq x y z
N MET A 1 13.00 -25.13 -20.42
CA MET A 1 12.10 -23.97 -20.61
C MET A 1 11.56 -23.43 -19.28
N SER A 2 12.42 -23.18 -18.26
CA SER A 2 11.95 -22.89 -16.88
C SER A 2 12.20 -21.46 -16.37
N GLN A 3 13.06 -20.66 -17.01
CA GLN A 3 13.45 -19.35 -16.46
C GLN A 3 12.53 -18.20 -16.87
N ALA A 4 11.74 -18.35 -17.95
CA ALA A 4 10.89 -17.27 -18.47
C ALA A 4 9.68 -16.94 -17.59
N HIS A 5 9.16 -17.90 -16.81
CA HIS A 5 8.02 -17.69 -15.92
C HIS A 5 8.40 -16.89 -14.67
N ALA A 6 9.63 -17.03 -14.17
CA ALA A 6 10.11 -16.32 -12.99
C ALA A 6 10.19 -14.80 -13.23
N PHE A 7 10.73 -14.39 -14.39
CA PHE A 7 10.78 -12.98 -14.80
C PHE A 7 9.38 -12.36 -14.98
N SER A 8 8.41 -13.14 -15.44
CA SER A 8 7.01 -12.69 -15.56
C SER A 8 6.36 -12.46 -14.19
N GLN A 9 6.61 -13.36 -13.23
CA GLN A 9 6.03 -13.27 -11.89
C GLN A 9 6.61 -12.12 -11.07
N ALA A 10 7.94 -11.94 -11.08
CA ALA A 10 8.64 -10.80 -10.47
C ALA A 10 8.01 -9.45 -10.88
N ARG A 11 7.78 -9.27 -12.19
CA ARG A 11 7.14 -8.06 -12.72
C ARG A 11 5.75 -7.80 -12.13
N TRP A 12 4.93 -8.82 -11.97
CA TRP A 12 3.59 -8.66 -11.38
C TRP A 12 3.67 -8.29 -9.90
N VAL A 13 4.59 -8.88 -9.15
CA VAL A 13 4.81 -8.54 -7.73
C VAL A 13 5.24 -7.07 -7.59
N LEU A 14 6.19 -6.61 -8.40
CA LEU A 14 6.63 -5.22 -8.41
C LEU A 14 5.51 -4.24 -8.81
N LEU A 15 4.70 -4.59 -9.82
CA LEU A 15 3.55 -3.78 -10.22
C LEU A 15 2.50 -3.69 -9.11
N SER A 16 2.21 -4.80 -8.43
CA SER A 16 1.32 -4.80 -7.27
C SER A 16 1.87 -3.95 -6.11
N GLY A 17 3.17 -4.06 -5.82
CA GLY A 17 3.84 -3.23 -4.82
C GLY A 17 3.73 -1.73 -5.13
N ALA A 18 4.02 -1.34 -6.37
CA ALA A 18 3.91 0.06 -6.81
C ALA A 18 2.47 0.58 -6.73
N LEU A 19 1.49 -0.24 -7.15
CA LEU A 19 0.07 0.12 -7.07
C LEU A 19 -0.38 0.30 -5.62
N PHE A 20 0.02 -0.60 -4.71
CA PHE A 20 -0.35 -0.48 -3.30
C PHE A 20 0.33 0.71 -2.61
N ALA A 21 1.55 1.06 -3.01
CA ALA A 21 2.23 2.26 -2.52
C ALA A 21 1.47 3.52 -2.95
N LEU A 22 1.06 3.60 -4.23
CA LEU A 22 0.21 4.70 -4.72
C LEU A 22 -1.11 4.80 -3.94
N LEU A 23 -1.79 3.66 -3.73
CA LEU A 23 -3.03 3.63 -2.96
C LEU A 23 -2.81 4.07 -1.51
N ALA A 24 -1.69 3.69 -0.87
CA ALA A 24 -1.39 4.12 0.49
C ALA A 24 -1.21 5.65 0.58
N VAL A 25 -0.59 6.29 -0.42
CA VAL A 25 -0.49 7.76 -0.50
C VAL A 25 -1.86 8.40 -0.66
N ILE A 26 -2.69 7.90 -1.58
CA ILE A 26 -4.04 8.43 -1.82
C ILE A 26 -4.89 8.31 -0.55
N LEU A 27 -4.89 7.14 0.08
CA LEU A 27 -5.64 6.89 1.32
C LEU A 27 -5.11 7.73 2.47
N GLY A 28 -3.79 7.85 2.63
CA GLY A 28 -3.19 8.72 3.65
C GLY A 28 -3.61 10.17 3.50
N ALA A 29 -3.58 10.70 2.28
CA ALA A 29 -4.06 12.06 1.99
C ALA A 29 -5.56 12.20 2.25
N PHE A 30 -6.37 11.21 1.88
CA PHE A 30 -7.80 11.20 2.15
C PHE A 30 -8.10 11.15 3.66
N GLY A 31 -7.34 10.40 4.45
CA GLY A 31 -7.42 10.40 5.91
C GLY A 31 -7.16 11.79 6.50
N ALA A 32 -6.02 12.37 6.15
CA ALA A 32 -5.57 13.65 6.68
C ALA A 32 -6.45 14.84 6.31
N HIS A 33 -7.04 14.84 5.10
CA HIS A 33 -7.81 16.00 4.62
C HIS A 33 -9.31 15.75 4.56
N GLY A 34 -9.72 14.52 4.21
CA GLY A 34 -11.12 14.16 3.98
C GLY A 34 -11.83 13.59 5.21
N LEU A 35 -11.10 12.94 6.13
CA LEU A 35 -11.69 12.22 7.27
C LEU A 35 -11.44 12.88 8.64
N GLU A 36 -10.50 13.83 8.74
CA GLU A 36 -10.10 14.45 10.02
C GLU A 36 -11.30 14.94 10.86
N ASN A 37 -12.28 15.59 10.21
CA ASN A 37 -13.47 16.13 10.88
C ASN A 37 -14.69 15.20 10.85
N GLN A 38 -14.57 14.01 10.23
CA GLN A 38 -15.66 13.05 10.11
C GLN A 38 -15.53 11.89 11.11
N LEU A 39 -14.32 11.63 11.59
CA LEU A 39 -14.02 10.53 12.50
C LEU A 39 -13.60 11.03 13.88
N SER A 40 -13.87 10.22 14.90
CA SER A 40 -13.24 10.45 16.21
C SER A 40 -11.72 10.26 16.11
N MET A 41 -10.94 10.90 16.99
CA MET A 41 -9.48 10.75 17.01
C MET A 41 -9.04 9.28 17.07
N GLN A 42 -9.74 8.44 17.84
CA GLN A 42 -9.43 7.01 17.94
C GLN A 42 -9.71 6.27 16.62
N ALA A 43 -10.78 6.62 15.91
CA ALA A 43 -11.08 6.03 14.61
C ALA A 43 -10.08 6.50 13.54
N LEU A 44 -9.67 7.77 13.57
CA LEU A 44 -8.65 8.31 12.67
C LEU A 44 -7.29 7.63 12.89
N GLN A 45 -6.87 7.42 14.15
CA GLN A 45 -5.64 6.68 14.46
C GLN A 45 -5.69 5.23 13.95
N ARG A 46 -6.83 4.55 14.07
CA ARG A 46 -7.00 3.18 13.51
C ARG A 46 -6.92 3.18 11.99
N TYR A 47 -7.52 4.18 11.35
CA TYR A 47 -7.43 4.38 9.90
C TYR A 47 -5.97 4.56 9.46
N GLU A 48 -5.24 5.48 10.10
CA GLU A 48 -3.82 5.74 9.83
C GLU A 48 -2.95 4.50 10.05
N THR A 49 -3.23 3.72 11.10
CA THR A 49 -2.55 2.44 11.35
C THR A 49 -2.76 1.47 10.18
N GLY A 50 -3.99 1.36 9.67
CA GLY A 50 -4.31 0.52 8.51
C GLY A 50 -3.58 0.96 7.24
N VAL A 51 -3.58 2.26 6.95
CA VAL A 51 -2.84 2.83 5.80
C VAL A 51 -1.33 2.59 5.95
N THR A 52 -0.79 2.74 7.16
CA THR A 52 0.62 2.48 7.47
C THR A 52 0.99 1.02 7.24
N TYR A 53 0.14 0.08 7.67
CA TYR A 53 0.35 -1.34 7.38
C TYR A 53 0.30 -1.61 5.88
N GLN A 54 -0.64 -1.04 5.13
CA GLN A 54 -0.68 -1.18 3.68
C GLN A 54 0.60 -0.65 3.02
N PHE A 55 1.11 0.50 3.48
CA PHE A 55 2.37 1.07 3.01
C PHE A 55 3.53 0.10 3.25
N TYR A 56 3.68 -0.47 4.45
CA TYR A 56 4.73 -1.45 4.72
C TYR A 56 4.61 -2.71 3.87
N HIS A 57 3.40 -3.23 3.64
CA HIS A 57 3.21 -4.37 2.73
C HIS A 57 3.57 -4.02 1.29
N SER A 58 3.28 -2.79 0.84
CA SER A 58 3.69 -2.33 -0.48
C SER A 58 5.21 -2.31 -0.65
N LEU A 59 5.94 -1.84 0.38
CA LEU A 59 7.40 -1.91 0.42
C LEU A 59 7.90 -3.35 0.44
N GLY A 60 7.27 -4.22 1.22
CA GLY A 60 7.59 -5.65 1.25
C GLY A 60 7.50 -6.27 -0.14
N LEU A 61 6.42 -6.00 -0.88
CA LEU A 61 6.26 -6.47 -2.27
C LEU A 61 7.33 -5.91 -3.21
N LEU A 62 7.66 -4.63 -3.09
CA LEU A 62 8.71 -4.00 -3.91
C LEU A 62 10.11 -4.56 -3.63
N LEU A 63 10.36 -5.02 -2.40
CA LEU A 63 11.65 -5.58 -1.99
C LEU A 63 11.83 -7.04 -2.39
N VAL A 64 10.74 -7.83 -2.46
CA VAL A 64 10.79 -9.26 -2.76
C VAL A 64 10.39 -9.62 -4.19
N GLY A 65 9.72 -8.72 -4.90
CA GLY A 65 9.33 -8.86 -6.31
C GLY A 65 10.51 -8.70 -7.26
#